data_AF-A0A2P5X5Q9-F1
#
_entry.id   AF-A0A2P5X5Q9-F1
#
_cell.length_a   1.000
_cell.length_b   1.000
_cell.length_c   1.000
_cell.angle_alpha   90.00
_cell.angle_beta   90.00
_cell.angle_gamma   90.00
#
_symmetry.space_group_name_H-M   'P 1'
#
loop_
_entity.id
_entity.type
_entity.pdbx_description
1 polymer ?
#
loop_
_entity_poly.entity_id
_entity_poly.type
_entity_poly.pdbx_seq_one_letter_code
_entity_poly.pdbx_strand_id
1 'polypeptide(L)'
;MELLTLVDFKDTKIDPNWGPFDYLLHVLHVDQQKLQKSQNAPPPPPTLCKQDHTGFKLRSKFNNSVGLKRKRNLKAVEEEDDGDQVAPKLKPNRIKKQEKSVCPIPPPDLPPLFRQLIVEEMGGRGLVLVIQKTIFFSDINPTASRFSIPFSQVKTHDFLNEAEAKELDDKNSMQVWLLDPSMRGTSITLNKWVMRSSSLYVLTNTWNSVVKNNQLEKGHMVQLWSFRVNSLLCFALVKL
;
A
#
# COMPACT_ATOMS: atom_id res chain seq x y z
N MET A 1 -15.65 -13.89 -1.24
CA MET A 1 -15.49 -14.68 -2.47
C MET A 1 -16.45 -15.84 -2.35
N GLU A 2 -17.60 -15.77 -3.01
CA GLU A 2 -18.48 -16.95 -3.08
C GLU A 2 -17.80 -17.97 -3.99
N LEU A 3 -17.50 -19.15 -3.47
CA LEU A 3 -16.90 -20.21 -4.27
C LEU A 3 -17.98 -20.85 -5.16
N LEU A 4 -17.57 -21.32 -6.34
CA LEU A 4 -18.41 -22.19 -7.15
C LEU A 4 -18.67 -23.50 -6.40
N THR A 5 -19.92 -23.94 -6.45
CA THR A 5 -20.40 -25.18 -5.83
C THR A 5 -20.94 -26.09 -6.90
N LEU A 6 -21.10 -27.37 -6.58
CA LEU A 6 -21.63 -28.37 -7.53
C LEU A 6 -23.03 -27.99 -8.06
N VAL A 7 -23.80 -27.22 -7.29
CA VAL A 7 -25.13 -26.72 -7.70
C VAL A 7 -25.05 -25.79 -8.90
N ASP A 8 -23.97 -25.01 -9.04
CA ASP A 8 -23.79 -24.03 -10.11
C ASP A 8 -23.60 -24.68 -11.49
N PHE A 9 -23.29 -25.98 -11.54
CA PHE A 9 -23.05 -26.74 -12.77
C PHE A 9 -24.23 -27.63 -13.19
N LYS A 10 -25.30 -27.72 -12.39
CA LYS A 10 -26.40 -28.69 -12.60
C LYS A 10 -27.13 -28.55 -13.94
N ASP A 11 -27.18 -27.34 -14.46
CA ASP A 11 -27.87 -27.03 -15.72
C ASP A 11 -26.90 -26.87 -16.91
N THR A 12 -25.63 -27.23 -16.73
CA THR A 12 -24.61 -27.08 -17.76
C THR A 12 -24.34 -28.40 -18.48
N LYS A 13 -24.30 -28.38 -19.80
CA LYS A 13 -23.92 -29.55 -20.60
C LYS A 13 -22.40 -29.62 -20.66
N ILE A 14 -21.82 -30.65 -20.06
CA ILE A 14 -20.39 -30.93 -20.12
C ILE A 14 -20.17 -31.99 -21.19
N ASP A 15 -19.34 -31.70 -22.18
CA ASP A 15 -18.94 -32.69 -23.18
C ASP A 15 -17.74 -33.49 -22.65
N PRO A 16 -17.79 -34.84 -22.67
CA PRO A 16 -16.67 -35.68 -22.26
C PRO A 16 -15.45 -35.60 -23.20
N ASN A 17 -15.58 -35.02 -24.40
CA ASN A 17 -14.48 -34.86 -25.36
C ASN A 17 -13.74 -33.51 -25.25
N TRP A 18 -14.09 -32.66 -24.28
CA TRP A 18 -13.45 -31.37 -24.08
C TRP A 18 -11.97 -31.49 -23.70
N GLY A 19 -11.17 -30.55 -24.19
CA GLY A 19 -9.79 -30.40 -23.77
C GLY A 19 -9.69 -29.76 -22.37
N PRO A 20 -8.52 -29.86 -21.71
CA PRO A 20 -8.29 -29.24 -20.40
C PRO A 20 -8.61 -27.74 -20.36
N PHE A 21 -8.39 -27.03 -21.48
CA PHE A 21 -8.68 -25.60 -21.59
C PHE A 21 -10.18 -25.29 -21.73
N ASP A 22 -10.94 -26.16 -22.38
CA ASP A 22 -12.39 -25.98 -22.56
C ASP A 22 -13.12 -26.10 -21.21
N TYR A 23 -12.67 -27.02 -20.35
CA TYR A 23 -13.17 -27.12 -18.98
C TYR A 23 -12.90 -25.86 -18.17
N LEU A 24 -11.70 -25.28 -18.29
CA LEU A 24 -11.36 -24.03 -17.59
C LEU A 24 -12.20 -22.86 -18.09
N LEU A 25 -12.40 -22.76 -19.41
CA LEU A 25 -13.22 -21.72 -20.00
C LEU A 25 -14.69 -21.86 -19.58
N HIS A 26 -15.19 -23.09 -19.49
CA HIS A 26 -16.54 -23.38 -19.01
C HIS A 26 -16.73 -23.02 -17.54
N VAL A 27 -15.77 -23.36 -16.68
CA VAL A 27 -15.79 -22.97 -15.26
C VAL A 27 -15.79 -21.45 -15.10
N LEU A 28 -14.97 -20.75 -15.88
CA LEU A 28 -14.92 -19.29 -15.88
C LEU A 28 -16.24 -18.67 -16.35
N HIS A 29 -16.88 -19.27 -17.36
CA HIS A 29 -18.19 -18.83 -17.84
C HIS A 29 -19.28 -18.98 -16.77
N VAL A 30 -19.30 -20.11 -16.04
CA VAL A 30 -20.25 -20.36 -14.94
C VAL A 30 -20.04 -19.38 -13.79
N ASP A 31 -18.79 -19.07 -13.44
CA ASP A 31 -18.46 -18.06 -12.42
C ASP A 31 -19.02 -16.68 -12.78
N GLN A 32 -18.84 -16.28 -14.04
CA GLN A 32 -19.34 -15.00 -14.53
C GLN A 32 -20.88 -14.93 -14.52
N GLN A 33 -21.57 -16.02 -14.87
CA GLN A 33 -23.04 -16.07 -14.77
C GLN A 33 -23.53 -15.98 -13.33
N LYS A 34 -22.82 -16.59 -12.37
CA LYS A 34 -23.16 -16.51 -10.94
C LYS A 34 -23.02 -15.08 -10.40
N LEU A 35 -21.96 -14.37 -10.82
CA LEU A 35 -21.75 -12.96 -10.50
C LEU A 35 -22.87 -12.06 -11.07
N GLN A 36 -23.35 -12.34 -12.28
CA GLN A 36 -24.46 -11.58 -12.86
C GLN A 36 -25.80 -11.88 -12.19
N LYS A 37 -26.04 -13.11 -11.74
CA LYS A 37 -27.26 -13.48 -11.00
C LYS A 37 -27.31 -12.86 -9.61
N SER A 38 -26.18 -12.74 -8.91
CA SER A 38 -26.13 -12.11 -7.58
C SER A 38 -26.38 -10.60 -7.61
N GLN A 39 -26.00 -9.93 -8.70
CA GLN A 39 -26.23 -8.48 -8.87
C GLN A 39 -27.67 -8.13 -9.28
N ASN A 40 -28.41 -9.07 -9.86
CA ASN A 40 -29.78 -8.86 -10.38
C ASN A 40 -30.90 -9.43 -9.47
N ALA A 41 -30.56 -10.00 -8.30
CA ALA A 41 -31.55 -10.54 -7.38
C ALA A 41 -32.23 -9.42 -6.55
N PRO A 42 -33.57 -9.45 -6.36
CA PRO A 42 -34.24 -8.52 -5.45
C PRO A 42 -33.75 -8.75 -4.00
N PRO A 43 -33.69 -7.70 -3.16
CA PRO A 43 -33.27 -7.86 -1.77
C PRO A 43 -34.28 -8.74 -1.01
N PRO A 44 -33.81 -9.69 -0.16
CA PRO A 44 -34.72 -10.49 0.65
C PRO A 44 -35.41 -9.64 1.73
N PRO A 45 -36.67 -9.95 2.09
CA PRO A 45 -37.38 -9.22 3.15
C PRO A 45 -36.70 -9.40 4.51
N PRO A 46 -36.80 -8.42 5.42
CA PRO A 46 -36.14 -8.46 6.72
C PRO A 46 -36.82 -9.47 7.65
N THR A 47 -36.14 -10.58 7.93
CA THR A 47 -36.59 -11.54 8.95
C THR A 47 -36.13 -11.09 10.33
N LEU A 48 -37.10 -10.67 11.13
CA LEU A 48 -37.03 -10.54 12.59
C LEU A 48 -36.78 -11.93 13.21
N CYS A 49 -35.68 -12.11 13.95
CA CYS A 49 -35.63 -13.16 14.97
C CYS A 49 -34.82 -12.70 16.18
N LYS A 50 -35.41 -12.94 17.36
CA LYS A 50 -34.99 -12.51 18.68
C LYS A 50 -34.01 -13.51 19.30
N GLN A 51 -33.00 -12.96 20.00
CA GLN A 51 -32.30 -13.42 21.22
C GLN A 51 -31.63 -14.83 21.18
N ASP A 52 -30.39 -15.02 21.64
CA ASP A 52 -30.05 -15.02 23.06
C ASP A 52 -28.60 -14.66 23.43
N HIS A 53 -28.50 -14.25 24.69
CA HIS A 53 -27.34 -13.76 25.40
C HIS A 53 -26.46 -14.91 25.91
N THR A 54 -25.14 -14.87 25.66
CA THR A 54 -24.13 -15.23 26.67
C THR A 54 -22.84 -14.45 26.36
N GLY A 55 -22.32 -13.78 27.39
CA GLY A 55 -21.23 -12.83 27.26
C GLY A 55 -19.84 -13.44 27.38
N PHE A 56 -18.88 -12.86 26.66
CA PHE A 56 -17.47 -12.84 27.05
C PHE A 56 -16.91 -11.44 26.75
N LYS A 57 -16.55 -10.73 27.81
CA LYS A 57 -16.07 -9.34 27.79
C LYS A 57 -14.60 -9.36 28.20
N LEU A 58 -13.67 -9.18 27.26
CA LEU A 58 -12.28 -8.85 27.59
C LEU A 58 -12.00 -7.39 27.24
N ARG A 59 -12.08 -6.55 28.27
CA ARG A 59 -11.70 -5.14 28.26
C ARG A 59 -10.27 -5.06 28.79
N SER A 60 -9.28 -4.81 27.93
CA SER A 60 -7.94 -4.40 28.40
C SER A 60 -7.82 -2.89 28.29
N LYS A 61 -7.62 -2.26 29.46
CA LYS A 61 -7.53 -0.83 29.68
C LYS A 61 -6.11 -0.35 29.37
N PHE A 62 -6.02 0.80 28.70
CA PHE A 62 -4.80 1.61 28.69
C PHE A 62 -4.49 2.09 30.11
N ASN A 63 -3.31 1.75 30.61
CA ASN A 63 -2.77 2.31 31.84
C ASN A 63 -1.57 3.19 31.47
N ASN A 64 -1.74 4.51 31.60
CA ASN A 64 -0.64 5.45 31.73
C ASN A 64 -0.12 5.37 33.16
N SER A 65 1.16 5.06 33.33
CA SER A 65 1.87 5.24 34.60
C SER A 65 3.06 6.17 34.42
N VAL A 66 2.97 7.26 35.16
CA VAL A 66 3.96 8.28 35.47
C VAL A 66 5.19 7.69 36.19
N GLY A 67 6.37 8.16 35.79
CA GLY A 67 7.43 8.66 36.68
C GLY A 67 8.27 7.65 37.46
N LEU A 68 9.52 7.46 37.03
CA LEU A 68 10.64 7.20 37.96
C LEU A 68 11.72 8.27 37.75
N LYS A 69 11.69 9.29 38.62
CA LYS A 69 12.83 10.16 38.91
C LYS A 69 13.83 9.35 39.75
N ARG A 70 15.12 9.35 39.40
CA ARG A 70 16.20 9.08 40.36
C ARG A 70 17.11 10.29 40.48
N LYS A 71 17.51 10.50 41.74
CA LYS A 71 17.97 11.73 42.38
C LYS A 71 19.43 12.06 42.10
N ARG A 72 19.68 13.38 42.20
CA ARG A 72 20.90 14.12 42.53
C ARG A 72 21.94 13.36 43.36
N ASN A 73 23.21 13.67 43.12
CA ASN A 73 24.19 13.91 44.18
C ASN A 73 24.96 15.21 43.88
N LEU A 74 24.96 16.13 44.85
CA LEU A 74 25.89 17.24 44.98
C LEU A 74 27.09 16.77 45.80
N LYS A 75 28.30 17.19 45.44
CA LYS A 75 29.35 17.51 46.40
C LYS A 75 30.29 18.55 45.77
N ALA A 76 30.33 19.72 46.40
CA ALA A 76 31.36 20.73 46.25
C ALA A 76 32.55 20.37 47.15
N VAL A 77 33.77 20.63 46.70
CA VAL A 77 34.91 21.15 47.47
C VAL A 77 35.77 21.96 46.48
N GLU A 78 36.19 23.13 46.95
CA GLU A 78 36.98 24.18 46.30
C GLU A 78 38.46 23.77 46.12
N GLU A 79 39.15 24.36 45.15
CA GLU A 79 40.47 25.00 45.31
C GLU A 79 40.89 25.67 43.99
N GLU A 80 41.41 26.90 44.10
CA GLU A 80 41.91 27.76 43.02
C GLU A 80 43.33 27.37 42.59
N ASP A 81 43.67 27.42 41.31
CA ASP A 81 45.00 27.86 40.85
C ASP A 81 45.02 28.20 39.34
N ASP A 82 45.89 29.15 39.02
CA ASP A 82 46.14 29.91 37.80
C ASP A 82 46.74 29.08 36.63
N GLY A 83 46.62 29.55 35.39
CA GLY A 83 47.48 29.07 34.27
C GLY A 83 46.79 28.60 32.98
N ASP A 84 46.60 29.56 32.08
CA ASP A 84 46.72 29.55 30.61
C ASP A 84 46.76 28.25 29.76
N GLN A 85 45.97 28.31 28.67
CA GLN A 85 46.04 27.60 27.37
C GLN A 85 45.51 26.16 27.15
N VAL A 86 44.81 26.07 26.01
CA VAL A 86 44.67 24.97 25.03
C VAL A 86 43.31 24.25 24.95
N ALA A 87 42.64 24.51 23.82
CA ALA A 87 41.35 23.99 23.38
C ALA A 87 41.25 22.46 23.19
N PRO A 88 40.05 21.86 23.38
CA PRO A 88 39.76 20.52 22.87
C PRO A 88 38.74 20.52 21.72
N LYS A 89 39.27 20.45 20.50
CA LYS A 89 38.87 19.60 19.36
C LYS A 89 37.36 19.33 19.14
N LEU A 90 36.77 20.06 18.19
CA LEU A 90 35.55 19.66 17.47
C LEU A 90 35.78 18.33 16.74
N LYS A 91 34.99 17.30 17.07
CA LYS A 91 34.95 16.05 16.28
C LYS A 91 34.18 16.31 14.98
N PRO A 92 34.74 16.00 13.79
CA PRO A 92 34.00 16.19 12.55
C PRO A 92 32.92 15.13 12.45
N ASN A 93 31.67 15.60 12.37
CA ASN A 93 30.50 14.76 12.16
C ASN A 93 30.60 14.19 10.75
N ARG A 94 30.87 12.88 10.64
CA ARG A 94 31.03 12.17 9.37
C ARG A 94 29.67 12.06 8.70
N ILE A 95 29.29 13.07 7.91
CA ILE A 95 28.14 13.02 7.02
C ILE A 95 28.40 11.86 6.05
N LYS A 96 27.76 10.71 6.29
CA LYS A 96 27.68 9.64 5.32
C LYS A 96 26.87 10.19 4.14
N LYS A 97 27.60 10.69 3.14
CA LYS A 97 27.07 11.13 1.86
C LYS A 97 26.38 9.91 1.24
N GLN A 98 25.06 9.81 1.38
CA GLN A 98 24.28 8.84 0.64
C GLN A 98 24.49 9.15 -0.83
N GLU A 99 25.13 8.21 -1.51
CA GLU A 99 25.31 8.20 -2.95
C GLU A 99 23.91 8.31 -3.58
N LYS A 100 23.62 9.46 -4.18
CA LYS A 100 22.38 9.66 -4.92
C LYS A 100 22.44 8.71 -6.11
N SER A 101 21.69 7.62 -6.05
CA SER A 101 21.43 6.77 -7.21
C SER A 101 20.88 7.67 -8.32
N VAL A 102 21.65 7.85 -9.39
CA VAL A 102 21.26 8.67 -10.53
C VAL A 102 20.04 8.01 -11.16
N CYS A 103 18.88 8.64 -11.02
CA CYS A 103 17.68 8.23 -11.73
C CYS A 103 17.88 8.54 -13.21
N PRO A 104 17.50 7.65 -14.15
CA PRO A 104 17.46 8.00 -15.56
C PRO A 104 16.60 9.26 -15.77
N ILE A 105 17.15 10.23 -16.50
CA ILE A 105 16.45 11.44 -16.94
C ILE A 105 16.42 11.37 -18.47
N PRO A 106 15.25 11.27 -19.12
CA PRO A 106 13.89 11.20 -18.57
C PRO A 106 13.54 9.81 -17.96
N PRO A 107 12.52 9.74 -17.08
CA PRO A 107 11.94 8.47 -16.64
C PRO A 107 11.54 7.60 -17.84
N PRO A 108 11.82 6.29 -17.86
CA PRO A 108 11.28 5.39 -18.87
C PRO A 108 9.75 5.44 -18.91
N ASP A 109 9.17 5.30 -20.09
CA ASP A 109 7.72 5.17 -20.26
C ASP A 109 7.18 3.88 -19.65
N LEU A 110 5.87 3.84 -19.41
CA LEU A 110 5.19 2.63 -18.95
C LEU A 110 5.45 1.47 -19.93
N PRO A 111 5.93 0.30 -19.46
CA PRO A 111 6.22 -0.83 -20.33
C PRO A 111 5.01 -1.24 -21.18
N PRO A 112 5.22 -1.67 -22.45
CA PRO A 112 4.13 -1.97 -23.38
C PRO A 112 3.12 -2.98 -22.83
N LEU A 113 3.57 -4.02 -22.13
CA LEU A 113 2.70 -5.04 -21.53
C LEU A 113 1.79 -4.45 -20.45
N PHE A 114 2.31 -3.56 -19.59
CA PHE A 114 1.50 -2.86 -18.60
C PHE A 114 0.47 -1.96 -19.28
N ARG A 115 0.90 -1.21 -20.30
CA ARG A 115 0.02 -0.34 -21.06
C ARG A 115 -1.12 -1.12 -21.73
N GLN A 116 -0.79 -2.25 -22.35
CA GLN A 116 -1.76 -3.11 -23.02
C GLN A 116 -2.80 -3.64 -22.04
N LEU A 117 -2.36 -4.26 -20.94
CA LEU A 117 -3.25 -4.78 -19.91
C LEU A 117 -4.15 -3.69 -19.31
N ILE A 118 -3.58 -2.53 -18.96
CA ILE A 118 -4.33 -1.43 -18.37
C ILE A 118 -5.34 -0.85 -19.37
N VAL A 119 -4.95 -0.58 -20.60
CA VAL A 119 -5.80 0.15 -21.55
C VAL A 119 -6.79 -0.77 -22.25
N GLU A 120 -6.34 -1.92 -22.75
CA GLU A 120 -7.13 -2.81 -23.60
C GLU A 120 -8.00 -3.76 -22.79
N GLU A 121 -7.44 -4.41 -21.76
CA GLU A 121 -8.17 -5.41 -20.98
C GLU A 121 -8.98 -4.79 -19.84
N MET A 122 -8.40 -3.83 -19.12
CA MET A 122 -9.06 -3.20 -17.97
C MET A 122 -9.90 -1.96 -18.34
N GLY A 123 -9.76 -1.43 -19.56
CA GLY A 123 -10.41 -0.17 -19.96
C GLY A 123 -9.89 1.07 -19.21
N GLY A 124 -8.66 0.99 -18.70
CA GLY A 124 -8.00 2.01 -17.91
C GLY A 124 -7.61 3.25 -18.72
N ARG A 125 -7.83 4.43 -18.15
CA ARG A 125 -7.48 5.73 -18.75
C ARG A 125 -6.76 6.64 -17.76
N GLY A 126 -6.25 7.78 -18.23
CA GLY A 126 -5.61 8.78 -17.36
C GLY A 126 -4.31 8.28 -16.71
N LEU A 127 -3.45 7.66 -17.51
CA LEU A 127 -2.13 7.19 -17.07
C LEU A 127 -1.25 8.37 -16.67
N VAL A 128 -0.84 8.40 -15.40
CA VAL A 128 0.01 9.46 -14.84
C VAL A 128 1.11 8.82 -14.00
N LEU A 129 2.36 9.21 -14.26
CA LEU A 129 3.49 8.80 -13.42
C LEU A 129 3.43 9.58 -12.09
N VAL A 130 3.23 8.88 -10.99
CA VAL A 130 3.13 9.48 -9.64
C VAL A 130 4.52 9.72 -9.06
N ILE A 131 5.37 8.69 -9.08
CA ILE A 131 6.73 8.75 -8.55
C ILE A 131 7.63 7.71 -9.22
N GLN A 132 8.91 8.05 -9.41
CA GLN A 132 9.98 7.09 -9.66
C GLN A 132 10.99 7.21 -8.53
N LYS A 133 11.30 6.12 -7.85
CA LYS A 133 12.30 6.10 -6.78
C LYS A 133 12.94 4.74 -6.61
N THR A 134 14.08 4.70 -5.94
CA THR A 134 14.63 3.45 -5.40
C THR A 134 13.85 3.00 -4.18
N ILE A 135 13.67 1.69 -4.04
CA ILE A 135 13.13 1.06 -2.85
C ILE A 135 14.11 1.26 -1.68
N PHE A 136 13.64 1.86 -0.59
CA PHE A 136 14.41 2.05 0.63
C PHE A 136 14.12 0.93 1.63
N PHE A 137 15.02 0.76 2.62
CA PHE A 137 14.81 -0.21 3.69
C PHE A 137 13.48 0.02 4.44
N SER A 138 13.06 1.28 4.60
CA SER A 138 11.78 1.61 5.20
C SER A 138 10.57 1.10 4.41
N ASP A 139 10.73 0.91 3.09
CA ASP A 139 9.66 0.41 2.24
C ASP A 139 9.51 -1.11 2.36
N ILE A 140 10.61 -1.85 2.53
CA ILE A 140 10.59 -3.33 2.60
C ILE A 140 10.61 -3.88 4.02
N ASN A 141 10.65 -3.02 5.03
CA ASN A 141 10.65 -3.44 6.43
C ASN A 141 9.32 -4.14 6.76
N PRO A 142 9.33 -5.45 7.09
CA PRO A 142 8.11 -6.22 7.33
C PRO A 142 7.26 -5.66 8.47
N THR A 143 7.88 -5.06 9.48
CA THR A 143 7.19 -4.43 10.61
C THR A 143 6.50 -3.13 10.21
N ALA A 144 7.09 -2.38 9.28
CA ALA A 144 6.53 -1.11 8.81
C ALA A 144 5.45 -1.30 7.73
N SER A 145 5.59 -2.35 6.90
CA SER A 145 4.62 -2.78 5.88
C SER A 145 4.02 -1.64 5.04
N ARG A 146 4.87 -0.75 4.53
CA ARG A 146 4.42 0.45 3.81
C ARG A 146 5.33 0.81 2.65
N PHE A 147 4.75 1.23 1.53
CA PHE A 147 5.45 1.96 0.48
C PHE A 147 5.25 3.46 0.69
N SER A 148 6.34 4.20 0.91
CA SER A 148 6.26 5.64 1.17
C SER A 148 6.38 6.45 -0.11
N ILE A 149 5.51 7.43 -0.32
CA ILE A 149 5.51 8.32 -1.48
C ILE A 149 5.64 9.75 -0.93
N PRO A 150 6.87 10.27 -0.75
CA PRO A 150 7.08 11.61 -0.21
C PRO A 150 6.53 12.67 -1.16
N PHE A 151 5.80 13.65 -0.64
CA PHE A 151 5.19 14.72 -1.48
C PHE A 151 6.23 15.45 -2.33
N SER A 152 7.43 15.68 -1.80
CA SER A 152 8.52 16.33 -2.54
C SER A 152 9.06 15.53 -3.74
N GLN A 153 8.71 14.26 -3.85
CA GLN A 153 9.12 13.37 -4.95
C GLN A 153 7.96 13.01 -5.88
N VAL A 154 6.72 13.38 -5.52
CA VAL A 154 5.55 13.21 -6.37
C VAL A 154 5.72 14.12 -7.59
N LYS A 155 5.49 13.57 -8.79
CA LYS A 155 5.64 14.31 -10.05
C LYS A 155 4.48 15.26 -10.31
N THR A 156 3.27 14.83 -9.98
CA THR A 156 2.05 15.63 -10.01
C THR A 156 1.10 15.10 -8.95
N HIS A 157 0.34 16.00 -8.30
CA HIS A 157 -0.72 15.64 -7.36
C HIS A 157 -2.08 15.44 -8.04
N ASP A 158 -2.18 15.71 -9.34
CA ASP A 158 -3.42 15.65 -10.12
C ASP A 158 -3.90 14.21 -10.40
N PHE A 159 -3.18 13.22 -9.88
CA PHE A 159 -3.65 11.83 -9.91
C PHE A 159 -4.86 11.59 -9.00
N LEU A 160 -5.08 12.46 -8.01
CA LEU A 160 -6.27 12.46 -7.14
C LEU A 160 -7.28 13.47 -7.66
N ASN A 161 -8.57 13.12 -7.58
CA ASN A 161 -9.61 14.13 -7.73
C ASN A 161 -9.80 14.90 -6.41
N GLU A 162 -10.54 16.01 -6.45
CA GLU A 162 -10.74 16.88 -5.28
C GLU A 162 -11.39 16.15 -4.09
N ALA A 163 -12.36 15.27 -4.36
CA ALA A 163 -13.05 14.51 -3.32
C ALA A 163 -12.12 13.50 -2.63
N GLU A 164 -11.32 12.77 -3.40
CA GLU A 164 -10.32 11.81 -2.90
C GLU A 164 -9.19 12.50 -2.15
N ALA A 165 -8.72 13.65 -2.65
CA ALA A 165 -7.73 14.46 -1.97
C ALA A 165 -8.24 14.93 -0.60
N LYS A 166 -9.50 15.41 -0.56
CA LYS A 166 -10.18 15.80 0.68
C LYS A 166 -10.35 14.63 1.65
N GLU A 167 -10.78 13.47 1.15
CA GLU A 167 -10.93 12.26 1.97
C GLU A 167 -9.61 11.87 2.66
N LEU A 168 -8.51 11.91 1.91
CA LEU A 168 -7.18 11.66 2.46
C LEU A 168 -6.72 12.76 3.44
N ASP A 169 -7.09 14.01 3.23
CA ASP A 169 -6.80 15.12 4.14
C ASP A 169 -7.56 15.02 5.48
N ASP A 170 -8.78 14.48 5.45
CA ASP A 170 -9.58 14.16 6.64
C ASP A 170 -9.06 12.93 7.40
N LYS A 171 -7.88 12.42 7.03
CA LYS A 171 -7.21 11.23 7.59
C LYS A 171 -7.96 9.93 7.35
N ASN A 172 -8.86 9.89 6.37
CA ASN A 172 -9.48 8.65 5.95
C ASN A 172 -8.53 7.87 5.05
N SER A 173 -8.69 6.55 5.11
CA SER A 173 -7.96 5.61 4.27
C SER A 173 -8.81 5.20 3.08
N MET A 174 -8.25 5.14 1.89
CA MET A 174 -8.96 4.66 0.70
C MET A 174 -8.44 3.30 0.28
N GLN A 175 -9.35 2.37 0.00
CA GLN A 175 -9.00 1.11 -0.67
C GLN A 175 -8.92 1.35 -2.18
N VAL A 176 -7.78 1.01 -2.76
CA VAL A 176 -7.49 1.17 -4.18
C VAL A 176 -6.99 -0.14 -4.76
N TRP A 177 -7.12 -0.31 -6.07
CA TRP A 177 -6.58 -1.47 -6.75
C TRP A 177 -5.15 -1.20 -7.22
N LEU A 178 -4.26 -2.17 -7.07
CA LEU A 178 -2.87 -2.12 -7.48
C LEU A 178 -2.55 -3.29 -8.40
N LEU A 179 -2.08 -2.98 -9.61
CA LEU A 179 -1.40 -3.92 -10.49
C LEU A 179 0.07 -3.99 -10.07
N ASP A 180 0.51 -5.15 -9.58
CA ASP A 180 1.88 -5.34 -9.11
C ASP A 180 2.88 -5.60 -10.27
N PRO A 181 4.21 -5.64 -10.01
CA PRO A 181 5.22 -5.90 -11.03
C PRO A 181 5.06 -7.22 -11.79
N SER A 182 4.39 -8.21 -11.19
CA SER A 182 4.06 -9.51 -11.78
C SER A 182 2.73 -9.50 -12.53
N MET A 183 2.16 -8.30 -12.78
CA MET A 183 0.88 -8.08 -13.43
C MET A 183 -0.30 -8.73 -12.70
N ARG A 184 -0.20 -8.88 -11.37
CA ARG A 184 -1.30 -9.37 -10.54
C ARG A 184 -2.01 -8.22 -9.84
N GLY A 185 -3.32 -8.24 -9.92
CA GLY A 185 -4.19 -7.32 -9.19
C GLY A 185 -4.26 -7.63 -7.71
N THR A 186 -4.04 -6.63 -6.85
CA THR A 186 -4.31 -6.72 -5.41
C THR A 186 -5.00 -5.46 -4.92
N SER A 187 -5.89 -5.61 -3.92
CA SER A 187 -6.39 -4.46 -3.17
C SER A 187 -5.30 -3.96 -2.22
N ILE A 188 -5.10 -2.65 -2.13
CA ILE A 188 -4.14 -2.00 -1.25
C ILE A 188 -4.73 -0.72 -0.66
N THR A 189 -4.26 -0.33 0.52
CA THR A 189 -4.80 0.86 1.21
C THR A 189 -3.89 2.06 1.00
N LEU A 190 -4.42 3.13 0.41
CA LEU A 190 -3.78 4.43 0.28
C LEU A 190 -4.15 5.32 1.48
N ASN A 191 -3.13 5.87 2.15
CA ASN A 191 -3.30 6.87 3.20
C ASN A 191 -2.45 8.11 2.92
N LYS A 192 -2.83 9.24 3.53
CA LYS A 192 -1.99 10.44 3.63
C LYS A 192 -1.55 10.63 5.08
N TRP A 193 -0.25 10.70 5.32
CA TRP A 193 0.32 10.98 6.63
C TRP A 193 0.90 12.38 6.63
N VAL A 194 0.37 13.23 7.52
CA VAL A 194 0.84 14.59 7.73
C VAL A 194 1.85 14.61 8.88
N MET A 195 3.08 15.03 8.60
CA MET A 195 4.14 15.26 9.58
C MET A 195 4.26 16.76 9.89
N ARG A 196 5.08 17.13 10.87
CA ARG A 196 5.26 18.55 11.28
C ARG A 196 5.68 19.48 10.13
N SER A 197 6.48 18.99 9.19
CA SER A 197 7.08 19.79 8.11
C SER A 197 6.89 19.22 6.71
N SER A 198 6.23 18.07 6.59
CA SER A 198 6.06 17.39 5.30
C SER A 198 4.84 16.49 5.33
N SER A 199 4.41 16.02 4.16
CA SER A 199 3.39 14.99 4.02
C SER A 199 3.93 13.85 3.15
N LEU A 200 3.38 12.66 3.37
CA LEU A 200 3.63 11.50 2.52
C LEU A 200 2.32 10.79 2.22
N TYR A 201 2.18 10.28 1.01
CA TYR A 201 1.23 9.20 0.78
C TYR A 201 1.89 7.87 1.18
N VAL A 202 1.11 6.92 1.64
CA VAL A 202 1.59 5.55 1.91
C VAL A 202 0.62 4.53 1.34
N LEU A 203 1.19 3.50 0.71
CA LEU A 203 0.45 2.28 0.42
C LEU A 203 0.74 1.26 1.52
N THR A 204 -0.30 0.69 2.12
CA THR A 204 -0.21 -0.16 3.32
C THR A 204 -1.09 -1.42 3.19
N ASN A 205 -1.23 -2.20 4.27
CA ASN A 205 -2.02 -3.44 4.35
C ASN A 205 -1.40 -4.61 3.57
N THR A 206 -1.57 -4.67 2.25
CA THR A 206 -1.09 -5.79 1.41
C THR A 206 0.32 -5.60 0.86
N TRP A 207 0.98 -4.48 1.20
CA TRP A 207 2.30 -4.12 0.68
C TRP A 207 3.39 -5.18 0.93
N ASN A 208 3.44 -5.80 2.11
CA ASN A 208 4.40 -6.87 2.39
C ASN A 208 4.24 -8.06 1.43
N SER A 209 3.01 -8.41 1.05
CA SER A 209 2.74 -9.45 0.06
C SER A 209 3.23 -9.04 -1.32
N VAL A 210 3.04 -7.77 -1.71
CA VAL A 210 3.59 -7.22 -2.96
C VAL A 210 5.11 -7.34 -2.98
N VAL A 211 5.78 -6.93 -1.90
CA VAL A 211 7.24 -7.05 -1.76
C VAL A 211 7.72 -8.49 -1.92
N LYS A 212 7.08 -9.43 -1.21
CA LYS A 212 7.46 -10.85 -1.22
C LYS A 212 7.23 -11.49 -2.59
N ASN A 213 6.05 -11.29 -3.18
CA ASN A 213 5.67 -11.92 -4.44
C ASN A 213 6.50 -11.41 -5.62
N ASN A 214 6.93 -10.16 -5.56
CA ASN A 214 7.68 -9.49 -6.64
C ASN A 214 9.18 -9.40 -6.37
N GLN A 215 9.67 -10.04 -5.29
CA GLN A 215 11.08 -10.05 -4.89
C GLN A 215 11.67 -8.63 -4.91
N LEU A 216 10.98 -7.70 -4.24
CA LEU A 216 11.44 -6.32 -4.14
C LEU A 216 12.52 -6.21 -3.05
N GLU A 217 13.66 -5.65 -3.43
CA GLU A 217 14.81 -5.48 -2.57
C GLU A 217 15.24 -4.02 -2.53
N LYS A 218 15.98 -3.67 -1.48
CA LYS A 218 16.53 -2.33 -1.33
C LYS A 218 17.44 -2.01 -2.51
N GLY A 219 17.24 -0.84 -3.12
CA GLY A 219 18.01 -0.40 -4.27
C GLY A 219 17.36 -0.69 -5.62
N HIS A 220 16.36 -1.59 -5.69
CA HIS A 220 15.55 -1.72 -6.91
C HIS A 220 14.88 -0.40 -7.24
N MET A 221 14.89 -0.03 -8.51
CA MET A 221 14.20 1.15 -8.99
C MET A 221 12.77 0.78 -9.38
N VAL A 222 11.81 1.58 -8.93
CA VAL A 222 10.40 1.36 -9.22
C VAL A 222 9.75 2.65 -9.68
N GLN A 223 8.70 2.49 -10.48
CA GLN A 223 7.75 3.55 -10.82
C GLN A 223 6.37 3.18 -10.30
N LEU A 224 5.67 4.17 -9.75
CA LEU A 224 4.25 4.06 -9.45
C LEU A 224 3.48 4.93 -10.42
N TRP A 225 2.56 4.31 -11.16
CA TRP A 225 1.66 4.96 -12.08
C TRP A 225 0.24 4.92 -11.53
N SER A 226 -0.52 5.98 -11.71
CA SER A 226 -1.96 6.00 -11.46
C SER A 226 -2.72 5.90 -12.77
N PHE A 227 -3.91 5.31 -12.71
CA PHE A 227 -4.88 5.30 -13.79
C PHE A 227 -6.29 5.16 -13.23
N ARG A 228 -7.29 5.25 -14.10
CA ARG A 228 -8.71 5.20 -13.75
C ARG A 228 -9.41 4.10 -14.50
N VAL A 229 -10.17 3.27 -13.78
CA VAL A 229 -11.11 2.29 -14.35
C VAL A 229 -12.49 2.64 -13.80
N ASN A 230 -13.45 2.95 -14.66
CA ASN A 230 -14.79 3.41 -14.25
C ASN A 230 -14.75 4.55 -13.22
N SER A 231 -13.84 5.53 -13.43
CA SER A 231 -13.55 6.66 -12.54
C SER A 231 -12.87 6.32 -11.20
N LEU A 232 -12.70 5.04 -10.86
CA LEU A 232 -12.02 4.60 -9.65
C LEU A 232 -10.49 4.70 -9.79
N LEU A 233 -9.83 5.23 -8.77
CA LEU A 233 -8.38 5.31 -8.69
C LEU A 233 -7.75 3.91 -8.61
N CYS A 234 -6.85 3.64 -9.53
CA CYS A 234 -6.03 2.44 -9.58
C CYS A 234 -4.55 2.81 -9.71
N PHE A 235 -3.67 1.91 -9.28
CA PHE A 235 -2.23 2.05 -9.41
C PHE A 235 -1.61 0.89 -10.17
N ALA A 236 -0.48 1.13 -10.82
CA ALA A 236 0.42 0.13 -11.34
C ALA A 236 1.83 0.38 -10.79
N LEU A 237 2.42 -0.65 -10.18
CA LEU A 237 3.80 -0.63 -9.73
C LEU A 237 4.67 -1.36 -10.75
N VAL A 238 5.61 -0.64 -11.33
CA VAL A 238 6.58 -1.18 -12.30
C VAL A 238 7.94 -1.27 -11.63
N LYS A 239 8.58 -2.43 -11.72
CA LYS A 239 9.99 -2.62 -11.40
C LYS A 239 10.80 -2.38 -12.67
N LEU A 240 11.75 -1.45 -12.62
CA LEU A 240 12.64 -1.11 -13.73
C LEU A 240 13.90 -1.99 -13.75
#